data_AF-A0A7C7U1H6-F1
#
_entry.id   AF-A0A7C7U1H6-F1
#
_cell.length_a   1.000
_cell.length_b   1.000
_cell.length_c   1.000
_cell.angle_alpha   90.00
_cell.angle_beta   90.00
_cell.angle_gamma   90.00
#
_symmetry.space_group_name_H-M   'P 1'
#
loop_
_entity.id
_entity.type
_entity.pdbx_description
1 polymer ?
#
loop_
_entity_poly.entity_id
_entity_poly.type
_entity_poly.pdbx_seq_one_letter_code
_entity_poly.pdbx_strand_id
1 'polypeptide(L)'
;MKNFITKYLLSFSITVFILTLGFRILGSYFLSNDINIEIDENYFKETIPLIAILNIVYFTSMMGAGFFFGKKDHKTLPLIGIGFRYNLVSFLIFHIISLFWFISNLNSSFESIEELKYSSIIWGTSVLIHFYVFYKSKNKIINEINKEDLFD
;
A
#
# COMPACT_ATOMS: atom_id res chain seq x y z
N MET A 1 28.41 -1.16 3.44
CA MET A 1 27.23 -1.47 2.60
C MET A 1 26.13 -0.50 2.99
N LYS A 2 25.61 0.31 2.05
CA LYS A 2 24.43 1.14 2.31
C LYS A 2 23.21 0.22 2.44
N ASN A 3 22.42 0.41 3.50
CA ASN A 3 21.31 -0.48 3.83
C ASN A 3 20.17 -0.33 2.82
N PHE A 4 19.67 -1.46 2.30
CA PHE A 4 18.46 -1.52 1.47
C PHE A 4 17.24 -0.91 2.18
N ILE A 5 17.23 -1.00 3.51
CA ILE A 5 16.24 -0.40 4.40
C ILE A 5 16.76 0.94 4.91
N THR A 6 16.10 2.03 4.50
CA THR A 6 16.40 3.38 4.97
C THR A 6 15.48 3.77 6.13
N LYS A 7 15.87 4.79 6.90
CA LYS A 7 15.03 5.34 7.97
C LYS A 7 13.66 5.79 7.43
N TYR A 8 13.61 6.38 6.24
CA TYR A 8 12.36 6.84 5.62
C TYR A 8 11.49 5.69 5.13
N LEU A 9 12.08 4.63 4.59
CA LEU A 9 11.33 3.42 4.25
C LEU A 9 10.74 2.75 5.49
N LEU A 10 11.51 2.71 6.60
CA LEU A 10 11.02 2.17 7.87
C LEU A 10 9.87 3.02 8.43
N SER A 11 10.01 4.35 8.46
CA SER A 11 8.92 5.24 8.87
C SER A 11 7.69 5.10 7.97
N PHE A 12 7.88 5.01 6.66
CA PHE A 12 6.78 4.74 5.72
C PHE A 12 6.11 3.40 6.01
N SER A 13 6.88 2.34 6.27
CA SER A 13 6.35 1.00 6.60
C SER A 13 5.44 1.06 7.83
N ILE A 14 5.86 1.76 8.88
CA ILE A 14 5.06 1.96 10.10
C ILE A 14 3.78 2.75 9.79
N THR A 15 3.88 3.82 9.00
CA THR A 15 2.71 4.60 8.58
C THR A 15 1.71 3.74 7.79
N VAL A 16 2.17 2.97 6.80
CA VAL A 16 1.32 2.07 6.02
C VAL A 16 0.67 1.02 6.90
N PHE A 17 1.42 0.44 7.86
CA PHE A 17 0.90 -0.53 8.81
C PHE A 17 -0.27 0.05 9.61
N ILE A 18 -0.08 1.23 10.21
CA ILE A 18 -1.13 1.91 11.00
C ILE A 18 -2.34 2.26 10.13
N LEU A 19 -2.11 2.85 8.95
CA LEU A 19 -3.19 3.22 8.03
C LEU A 19 -3.99 1.98 7.58
N THR A 20 -3.31 0.87 7.28
CA THR A 20 -3.96 -0.36 6.84
C THR A 20 -4.75 -1.01 7.96
N LEU A 21 -4.23 -1.03 9.19
CA LEU A 21 -5.01 -1.49 10.35
C LEU A 21 -6.27 -0.65 10.54
N GLY A 22 -6.14 0.68 10.53
CA GLY A 22 -7.28 1.58 10.62
C GLY A 22 -8.31 1.35 9.52
N PHE A 23 -7.84 1.16 8.27
CA PHE A 23 -8.69 0.84 7.14
C PHE A 23 -9.43 -0.48 7.30
N ARG A 24 -8.77 -1.56 7.77
CA ARG A 24 -9.43 -2.85 8.01
C ARG A 24 -10.45 -2.78 9.15
N ILE A 25 -10.10 -2.13 10.26
CA ILE A 25 -11.01 -1.96 11.41
C ILE A 25 -12.26 -1.20 10.98
N LEU A 26 -12.08 -0.01 10.39
CA LEU A 26 -13.19 0.85 10.01
C LEU A 26 -13.99 0.24 8.84
N GLY A 27 -13.31 -0.38 7.88
CA GLY A 27 -13.94 -1.04 6.73
C GLY A 27 -14.84 -2.18 7.16
N SER A 28 -14.33 -3.11 7.97
CA SER A 28 -15.14 -4.22 8.50
C SER A 28 -16.27 -3.72 9.42
N TYR A 29 -16.04 -2.67 10.21
CA TYR A 29 -17.07 -2.06 11.06
C TYR A 29 -18.21 -1.42 10.26
N PHE A 30 -17.90 -0.58 9.27
CA PHE A 30 -18.93 0.08 8.45
C PHE A 30 -19.71 -0.94 7.61
N LEU A 31 -19.03 -1.91 7.00
CA LEU A 31 -19.69 -2.99 6.25
C LEU A 31 -20.56 -3.88 7.13
N SER A 32 -20.19 -4.11 8.39
CA SER A 32 -21.01 -4.93 9.30
C SER A 32 -22.21 -4.17 9.84
N ASN A 33 -22.07 -2.87 10.08
CA ASN A 33 -23.16 -2.02 10.56
C ASN A 33 -24.17 -1.64 9.47
N ASP A 34 -23.79 -1.77 8.19
CA ASP A 34 -24.70 -1.59 7.06
C ASP A 34 -25.98 -2.45 7.15
N ILE A 35 -25.95 -3.59 7.88
CA ILE A 35 -27.10 -4.51 7.97
C ILE A 35 -27.96 -4.41 9.22
N ASN A 36 -27.47 -3.93 10.37
CA ASN A 36 -28.37 -3.78 11.54
C ASN A 36 -29.52 -2.78 11.25
N ILE A 37 -29.45 -2.10 10.11
CA ILE A 37 -30.35 -1.08 9.63
C ILE A 37 -30.99 -1.45 8.27
N GLU A 38 -30.88 -2.70 7.83
CA GLU A 38 -31.58 -3.24 6.64
C GLU A 38 -33.11 -3.36 6.86
N ILE A 39 -33.62 -2.93 8.02
CA ILE A 39 -35.06 -2.79 8.32
C ILE A 39 -35.62 -1.45 7.77
N ASP A 40 -34.79 -0.51 7.32
CA ASP A 40 -35.24 0.80 6.80
C ASP A 40 -34.53 1.16 5.48
N GLU A 41 -35.27 1.16 4.37
CA GLU A 41 -34.78 1.49 3.01
C GLU A 41 -34.08 2.86 2.91
N ASN A 42 -34.25 3.75 3.89
CA ASN A 42 -33.61 5.06 3.91
C ASN A 42 -32.13 5.03 4.34
N TYR A 43 -31.69 4.01 5.09
CA TYR A 43 -30.33 3.96 5.64
C TYR A 43 -29.27 3.54 4.64
N PHE A 44 -29.63 2.72 3.65
CA PHE A 44 -28.74 2.29 2.56
C PHE A 44 -28.14 3.47 1.78
N LYS A 45 -28.75 4.66 1.89
CA LYS A 45 -28.32 5.90 1.24
C LYS A 45 -27.22 6.65 2.01
N GLU A 46 -27.03 6.40 3.31
CA GLU A 46 -26.12 7.19 4.18
C GLU A 46 -24.75 6.53 4.40
N THR A 47 -24.65 5.21 4.34
CA THR A 47 -23.40 4.46 4.60
C THR A 47 -22.52 4.20 3.38
N ILE A 48 -23.09 4.10 2.17
CA ILE A 48 -22.32 4.12 0.91
C ILE A 48 -21.37 5.34 0.85
N PRO A 49 -21.81 6.56 1.22
CA PRO A 49 -20.93 7.71 1.39
C PRO A 49 -19.76 7.47 2.35
N LEU A 50 -19.99 6.83 3.51
CA LEU A 50 -18.95 6.61 4.53
C LEU A 50 -17.86 5.64 4.05
N ILE A 51 -18.24 4.54 3.41
CA ILE A 51 -17.28 3.59 2.83
C ILE A 51 -16.49 4.24 1.70
N ALA A 52 -17.15 5.02 0.84
CA ALA A 52 -16.48 5.77 -0.21
C ALA A 52 -15.48 6.80 0.37
N ILE A 53 -15.88 7.54 1.40
CA ILE A 53 -15.00 8.49 2.12
C ILE A 53 -13.81 7.75 2.73
N LEU A 54 -14.02 6.62 3.40
CA LEU A 54 -12.95 5.82 3.98
C LEU A 54 -11.91 5.39 2.91
N ASN A 55 -12.39 4.92 1.75
CA ASN A 55 -11.52 4.54 0.64
C ASN A 55 -10.72 5.73 0.10
N ILE A 56 -11.36 6.89 -0.08
CA ILE A 56 -10.70 8.12 -0.55
C ILE A 56 -9.65 8.59 0.46
N VAL A 57 -10.00 8.62 1.75
CA VAL A 57 -9.08 9.03 2.83
C VAL A 57 -7.89 8.08 2.93
N TYR A 58 -8.12 6.77 2.86
CA TYR A 58 -7.04 5.78 2.85
C TYR A 58 -6.13 5.95 1.64
N PHE A 59 -6.70 6.05 0.43
CA PHE A 59 -5.95 6.24 -0.81
C PHE A 59 -5.10 7.52 -0.78
N THR A 60 -5.71 8.65 -0.42
CA THR A 60 -5.02 9.95 -0.34
C THR A 60 -3.93 9.97 0.73
N SER A 61 -4.16 9.35 1.88
CA SER A 61 -3.16 9.21 2.95
C SER A 61 -1.98 8.35 2.52
N MET A 62 -2.25 7.22 1.86
CA MET A 62 -1.22 6.32 1.32
C MET A 62 -0.37 7.01 0.25
N MET A 63 -1.01 7.73 -0.67
CA MET A 63 -0.32 8.53 -1.68
C MET A 63 0.53 9.63 -1.04
N GLY A 64 -0.04 10.41 -0.13
CA GLY A 64 0.67 11.46 0.60
C GLY A 64 1.88 10.95 1.37
N ALA A 65 1.74 9.83 2.08
CA ALA A 65 2.83 9.17 2.78
C ALA A 65 3.94 8.71 1.82
N GLY A 66 3.56 8.06 0.71
CA GLY A 66 4.51 7.63 -0.32
C GLY A 66 5.31 8.78 -0.90
N PHE A 67 4.64 9.87 -1.31
CA PHE A 67 5.30 11.07 -1.83
C PHE A 67 6.20 11.73 -0.79
N PHE A 68 5.74 11.90 0.45
CA PHE A 68 6.48 12.58 1.50
C PHE A 68 7.76 11.83 1.89
N PHE A 69 7.64 10.53 2.19
CA PHE A 69 8.79 9.73 2.59
C PHE A 69 9.70 9.43 1.40
N GLY A 70 9.15 9.14 0.22
CA GLY A 70 9.92 8.88 -0.99
C GLY A 70 10.76 10.08 -1.44
N LYS A 71 10.21 11.31 -1.37
CA LYS A 71 10.97 12.54 -1.67
C LYS A 71 12.11 12.76 -0.68
N LYS A 72 11.91 12.46 0.60
CA LYS A 72 12.97 12.55 1.61
C LYS A 72 14.04 11.48 1.42
N ASP A 73 13.63 10.25 1.10
CA ASP A 73 14.54 9.15 0.86
C ASP A 73 15.44 9.43 -0.35
N HIS A 74 14.86 9.91 -1.45
CA HIS A 74 15.60 10.29 -2.65
C HIS A 74 16.65 11.38 -2.40
N LYS A 75 16.34 12.36 -1.54
CA LYS A 75 17.27 13.43 -1.18
C LYS A 75 18.44 12.94 -0.32
N THR A 76 18.21 11.95 0.52
CA THR A 76 19.26 11.42 1.41
C THR A 76 20.17 10.45 0.69
N LEU A 77 19.61 9.63 -0.18
CA LEU A 77 20.33 8.68 -0.99
C LEU A 77 19.56 8.56 -2.32
N PRO A 78 20.10 9.04 -3.46
CA PRO A 78 19.44 8.93 -4.77
C PRO A 78 19.52 7.48 -5.28
N LEU A 79 18.99 6.55 -4.49
CA LEU A 79 18.93 5.14 -4.82
C LEU A 79 17.96 4.96 -5.97
N ILE A 80 18.44 4.29 -7.01
CA ILE A 80 17.57 3.73 -8.04
C ILE A 80 16.64 2.71 -7.37
N GLY A 81 15.35 2.73 -7.74
CA GLY A 81 14.37 1.77 -7.22
C GLY A 81 13.53 2.22 -6.02
N ILE A 82 13.55 3.50 -5.64
CA ILE A 82 12.65 4.05 -4.60
C ILE A 82 11.18 3.70 -4.92
N GLY A 83 10.75 3.91 -6.17
CA GLY A 83 9.39 3.55 -6.59
C GLY A 83 9.06 2.07 -6.37
N PHE A 84 9.97 1.16 -6.73
CA PHE A 84 9.79 -0.27 -6.50
C PHE A 84 9.71 -0.61 -5.00
N ARG A 85 10.68 -0.14 -4.20
CA ARG A 85 10.74 -0.45 -2.76
C ARG A 85 9.48 -0.03 -2.01
N TYR A 86 8.99 1.19 -2.28
CA TYR A 86 7.81 1.71 -1.61
C TYR A 86 6.56 0.95 -2.02
N ASN A 87 6.41 0.61 -3.31
CA ASN A 87 5.30 -0.22 -3.79
C ASN A 87 5.35 -1.66 -3.24
N LEU A 88 6.54 -2.26 -3.15
CA LEU A 88 6.70 -3.59 -2.57
C LEU A 88 6.31 -3.61 -1.10
N VAL A 89 6.78 -2.63 -0.32
CA VAL A 89 6.47 -2.53 1.12
C VAL A 89 4.97 -2.33 1.33
N SER A 90 4.34 -1.41 0.59
CA SER A 90 2.90 -1.19 0.73
C SER A 90 2.09 -2.41 0.30
N PHE A 91 2.46 -3.07 -0.79
CA PHE A 91 1.86 -4.32 -1.24
C PHE A 91 1.94 -5.41 -0.16
N LEU A 92 3.12 -5.66 0.40
CA LEU A 92 3.33 -6.70 1.40
C LEU A 92 2.53 -6.41 2.67
N ILE A 93 2.63 -5.19 3.19
CA ILE A 93 1.93 -4.82 4.44
C ILE A 93 0.41 -4.94 4.25
N PHE A 94 -0.13 -4.41 3.14
CA PHE A 94 -1.57 -4.48 2.87
C PHE A 94 -2.08 -5.93 2.83
N HIS A 95 -1.42 -6.79 2.05
CA HIS A 95 -1.88 -8.17 1.87
C HIS A 95 -1.66 -9.03 3.10
N ILE A 96 -0.54 -8.85 3.83
CA ILE A 96 -0.30 -9.59 5.08
C ILE A 96 -1.34 -9.21 6.13
N ILE A 97 -1.60 -7.92 6.34
CA ILE A 97 -2.60 -7.47 7.32
C ILE A 97 -3.99 -7.94 6.90
N SER A 98 -4.35 -7.79 5.62
CA SER A 98 -5.68 -8.20 5.15
C SER A 98 -5.88 -9.71 5.25
N LEU A 99 -4.87 -10.51 4.89
CA LEU A 99 -4.92 -11.96 5.02
C LEU A 99 -5.03 -12.37 6.49
N PHE A 100 -4.25 -11.75 7.37
CA PHE A 100 -4.38 -11.94 8.82
C PHE A 100 -5.81 -11.63 9.30
N TRP A 101 -6.39 -10.53 8.81
CA TRP A 101 -7.76 -10.13 9.13
C TRP A 101 -8.78 -11.23 8.82
N PHE A 102 -8.67 -11.86 7.65
CA PHE A 102 -9.54 -12.97 7.26
C PHE A 102 -9.26 -14.25 8.06
N ILE A 103 -7.99 -14.62 8.26
CA ILE A 103 -7.63 -15.83 9.02
C ILE A 103 -8.11 -15.72 10.49
N SER A 104 -8.12 -14.51 11.04
CA SER A 104 -8.61 -14.24 12.40
C SER A 104 -10.14 -14.05 12.48
N ASN A 105 -10.89 -14.22 11.38
CA ASN A 105 -12.33 -13.97 11.31
C ASN A 105 -12.73 -12.56 11.81
N LEU A 106 -11.89 -11.55 11.55
CA LEU A 106 -12.14 -10.15 11.89
C LEU A 106 -12.86 -9.40 10.75
N ASN A 107 -12.96 -10.03 9.58
CA ASN A 107 -13.66 -9.49 8.42
C ASN A 107 -15.18 -9.46 8.64
N SER A 108 -15.84 -8.53 7.96
CA SER A 108 -17.30 -8.54 7.82
C SER A 108 -17.74 -9.75 6.98
N SER A 109 -19.00 -10.18 7.16
CA SER A 109 -19.64 -11.21 6.33
C SER A 109 -19.80 -10.81 4.86
N PHE A 110 -19.64 -9.52 4.57
CA PHE A 110 -19.70 -8.95 3.22
C PHE A 110 -18.37 -8.89 2.50
N GLU A 111 -17.28 -9.09 3.22
CA GLU A 111 -15.96 -9.09 2.63
C GLU A 111 -15.65 -10.47 2.09
N SER A 112 -15.19 -10.52 0.84
CA SER A 112 -14.79 -11.78 0.22
C SER A 112 -13.28 -11.91 0.18
N ILE A 113 -12.77 -13.08 0.59
CA ILE A 113 -11.35 -13.42 0.41
C ILE A 113 -10.95 -13.45 -1.07
N GLU A 114 -11.90 -13.67 -1.99
CA GLU A 114 -11.65 -13.63 -3.43
C GLU A 114 -11.26 -12.23 -3.92
N GLU A 115 -11.84 -11.17 -3.34
CA GLU A 115 -11.47 -9.79 -3.65
C GLU A 115 -10.01 -9.50 -3.27
N LEU A 116 -9.57 -10.02 -2.11
CA LEU A 116 -8.19 -9.91 -1.68
C LEU A 116 -7.24 -10.68 -2.63
N LYS A 117 -7.65 -11.86 -3.11
CA LYS A 117 -6.88 -12.64 -4.10
C LYS A 117 -6.75 -11.88 -5.43
N TYR A 118 -7.85 -11.34 -5.97
CA TYR A 118 -7.81 -10.57 -7.21
C TYR A 118 -6.93 -9.32 -7.07
N SER A 119 -7.05 -8.59 -5.96
CA SER A 119 -6.18 -7.44 -5.66
C SER A 119 -4.71 -7.87 -5.61
N SER A 120 -4.40 -9.01 -5.00
CA SER A 120 -3.04 -9.54 -4.90
C SER A 120 -2.45 -9.87 -6.27
N ILE A 121 -3.24 -10.45 -7.17
CA ILE A 121 -2.79 -10.78 -8.52
C ILE A 121 -2.55 -9.50 -9.34
N ILE A 122 -3.52 -8.59 -9.35
CA ILE A 122 -3.45 -7.35 -10.15
C ILE A 122 -2.31 -6.46 -9.66
N TRP A 123 -2.27 -6.15 -8.36
CA TRP A 123 -1.24 -5.29 -7.79
C TRP A 123 0.11 -6.00 -7.74
N GLY A 124 0.14 -7.30 -7.43
CA GLY A 124 1.37 -8.09 -7.43
C GLY A 124 2.05 -8.11 -8.79
N THR A 125 1.27 -8.21 -9.88
CA THR A 125 1.80 -8.11 -11.24
C THR A 125 2.47 -6.75 -11.49
N SER A 126 1.85 -5.66 -11.04
CA SER A 126 2.45 -4.31 -11.12
C SER A 126 3.76 -4.22 -10.34
N VAL A 127 3.82 -4.79 -9.13
CA VAL A 127 5.05 -4.85 -8.32
C VAL A 127 6.15 -5.65 -9.02
N LEU A 128 5.80 -6.78 -9.66
CA LEU A 128 6.75 -7.59 -10.44
C LEU A 128 7.30 -6.84 -11.65
N ILE A 129 6.46 -6.06 -12.35
CA ILE A 129 6.91 -5.20 -13.45
C ILE A 129 7.90 -4.15 -12.91
N HIS A 130 7.59 -3.48 -11.80
CA HIS A 130 8.50 -2.54 -11.16
C HIS A 130 9.83 -3.20 -10.72
N PHE A 131 9.77 -4.44 -10.22
CA PHE A 131 10.96 -5.20 -9.87
C PHE A 131 11.84 -5.48 -11.10
N TYR A 132 11.23 -5.90 -12.22
CA TYR A 132 11.94 -6.18 -13.47
C TYR A 132 12.65 -4.92 -13.99
N VAL A 133 11.95 -3.78 -14.03
CA VAL A 133 12.55 -2.49 -14.45
C VAL A 133 13.70 -2.10 -13.53
N PHE A 134 13.52 -2.19 -12.22
CA PHE A 134 14.57 -1.94 -11.23
C PHE A 134 15.80 -2.84 -11.46
N TYR A 135 15.58 -4.15 -11.65
CA TYR A 135 16.64 -5.11 -11.88
C TYR A 135 17.42 -4.82 -13.16
N LYS A 136 16.75 -4.42 -14.25
CA LYS A 136 17.41 -4.08 -15.51
C LYS A 136 18.27 -2.81 -15.38
N SER A 137 17.77 -1.79 -14.67
CA SER A 137 18.48 -0.53 -14.49
C SER A 137 19.74 -0.67 -13.64
N LYS A 138 19.77 -1.61 -12.68
CA LYS A 138 20.94 -1.78 -11.79
C LYS A 138 22.24 -2.17 -12.50
N ASN A 139 22.14 -2.85 -13.66
CA ASN A 139 23.29 -3.36 -14.40
C ASN A 139 24.03 -2.28 -15.22
N LYS A 140 23.46 -1.07 -15.31
CA LYS A 140 24.05 0.07 -16.05
C LYS A 140 24.88 1.02 -15.17
N ILE A 141 25.21 0.61 -13.94
CA ILE A 141 25.68 1.51 -12.87
C ILE A 141 27.05 1.06 -12.36
N ILE A 142 27.93 2.02 -12.05
CA ILE A 142 29.08 1.85 -11.16
C ILE A 142 28.87 2.81 -9.99
N ASN A 143 28.95 2.32 -8.74
CA ASN A 143 28.81 3.14 -7.51
C ASN A 143 27.56 4.05 -7.45
N GLU A 144 26.37 3.53 -7.77
CA GLU A 144 25.09 4.26 -7.66
C GLU A 144 24.94 5.46 -8.65
N ILE A 145 25.90 5.66 -9.56
CA ILE A 145 25.84 6.69 -10.62
C ILE A 145 25.65 6.00 -11.98
N ASN A 146 24.79 6.59 -12.81
CA ASN A 146 24.60 6.12 -14.18
C ASN A 146 25.94 6.17 -14.90
N LYS A 147 26.35 5.09 -15.59
CA LYS A 147 27.63 5.08 -16.32
C LYS A 147 27.76 6.24 -17.31
N GLU A 148 26.64 6.70 -17.86
CA GLU A 148 26.56 7.82 -18.79
C GLU A 148 26.92 9.15 -18.11
N ASP A 149 26.60 9.33 -16.82
CA ASP A 149 26.91 10.55 -16.05
C ASP A 149 28.34 10.55 -15.47
N LEU A 150 29.12 9.48 -15.67
CA LEU A 150 30.49 9.33 -15.16
C LEU A 150 31.58 9.74 -16.16
N PHE A 151 31.23 9.93 -17.44
CA PHE A 151 32.18 10.24 -18.52
C PHE A 151 31.92 11.58 -19.22
N ASP A 152 31.03 12.39 -18.66
CA ASP A 152 30.90 13.83 -18.94
C ASP A 152 31.70 14.65 -17.90
#